data_AF-A0A7L2ALK0-F1
#
_entry.id   AF-A0A7L2ALK0-F1
#
_cell.length_a   1.000
_cell.length_b   1.000
_cell.length_c   1.000
_cell.angle_alpha   90.00
_cell.angle_beta   90.00
_cell.angle_gamma   90.00
#
_symmetry.space_group_name_H-M   'P 1'
#
loop_
_entity.id
_entity.type
_entity.pdbx_description
1 polymer ?
#
loop_
_entity_poly.entity_id
_entity_poly.type
_entity_poly.pdbx_seq_one_letter_code
_entity_poly.pdbx_strand_id
1 'polypeptide(L)'
;QVCRGLRTPRLPVWLCSVCGRHSVLFSTDSRLLSDWKTERVFHLYLYSGQRAQRTTRLTVDTHSHHWEEAPCEDASSPGDRRPPMEMAIRTKWAGATVSWNGTDPFF
;
A
#
# COMPACT_ATOMS: atom_id res chain seq x y z
N GLN A 1 27.96 3.79 12.11
CA GLN A 1 27.84 2.54 12.90
C GLN A 1 26.73 1.69 12.28
N VAL A 2 27.06 0.54 11.69
CA VAL A 2 26.06 -0.40 11.16
C VAL A 2 25.78 -1.42 12.27
N CYS A 3 24.53 -1.55 12.70
CA CYS A 3 24.16 -2.47 13.77
C CYS A 3 24.49 -3.92 13.38
N ARG A 4 25.36 -4.60 14.14
CA ARG A 4 25.59 -6.03 14.03
C ARG A 4 24.27 -6.77 14.33
N GLY A 5 23.71 -7.47 13.35
CA GLY A 5 22.48 -8.25 13.50
C GLY A 5 21.31 -7.81 12.62
N LEU A 6 21.44 -6.73 11.84
CA LEU A 6 20.45 -6.40 10.82
C LEU A 6 20.42 -7.51 9.75
N ARG A 7 19.29 -8.17 9.63
CA ARG A 7 19.04 -9.18 8.59
C ARG A 7 18.27 -8.53 7.44
N THR A 8 18.62 -8.90 6.21
CA THR A 8 17.80 -8.56 5.05
C THR A 8 16.45 -9.27 5.18
N PRO A 9 15.32 -8.54 5.12
CA PRO A 9 14.00 -9.16 5.12
C PRO A 9 13.88 -10.16 3.98
N ARG A 10 13.37 -11.36 4.27
CA ARG A 10 13.09 -12.39 3.24
C ARG A 10 11.79 -12.13 2.49
N LEU A 11 10.92 -11.30 3.08
CA LEU A 11 9.63 -10.92 2.53
C LEU A 11 9.66 -9.45 2.13
N PRO A 12 8.93 -9.05 1.08
CA PRO A 12 8.76 -7.65 0.73
C PRO A 12 8.12 -6.89 1.89
N VAL A 13 8.83 -5.85 2.36
CA VAL A 13 8.41 -4.99 3.45
C VAL A 13 8.76 -3.54 3.12
N TRP A 14 7.85 -2.63 3.46
CA TRP A 14 7.97 -1.20 3.26
C TRP A 14 7.59 -0.47 4.54
N LEU A 15 8.38 0.54 4.88
CA LEU A 15 8.01 1.54 5.86
C LEU A 15 7.28 2.67 5.14
N CYS A 16 6.09 3.03 5.60
CA CYS A 16 5.32 4.14 5.05
C CYS A 16 5.25 5.25 6.09
N SER A 17 5.45 6.49 5.64
CA SER A 17 5.23 7.69 6.45
C SER A 17 4.19 8.53 5.73
N VAL A 18 2.97 8.55 6.27
CA VAL A 18 1.80 9.18 5.65
C VAL A 18 1.09 10.01 6.72
N CYS A 19 0.80 11.28 6.41
CA CYS A 19 0.13 12.21 7.34
C CYS A 19 0.78 12.28 8.74
N GLY A 20 2.13 12.23 8.81
CA GLY A 20 2.88 12.26 10.07
C GLY A 20 2.82 10.98 10.90
N ARG A 21 2.25 9.90 10.37
CA ARG A 21 2.16 8.59 11.03
C ARG A 21 3.00 7.56 10.28
N HIS A 22 3.60 6.65 11.03
CA HIS A 22 4.42 5.57 10.48
C HIS A 22 3.64 4.27 10.49
N SER A 23 3.74 3.51 9.41
CA SER A 23 3.14 2.20 9.27
C SER A 23 4.07 1.26 8.50
N VAL A 24 3.79 -0.03 8.60
CA VAL A 24 4.49 -1.07 7.85
C VAL A 24 3.51 -1.71 6.88
N LEU A 25 3.88 -1.74 5.61
CA LEU A 25 3.28 -2.60 4.60
C LEU A 25 4.18 -3.81 4.38
N PHE A 26 3.61 -4.99 4.27
CA PHE A 26 4.36 -6.17 3.88
C PHE A 26 3.53 -7.13 3.05
N SER A 27 4.19 -7.97 2.27
CA SER A 27 3.56 -9.12 1.61
C SER A 27 4.04 -10.42 2.24
N THR A 28 3.18 -11.43 2.21
CA THR A 28 3.54 -12.80 2.60
C THR A 28 4.05 -13.63 1.42
N ASP A 29 3.95 -13.14 0.18
CA ASP A 29 4.55 -13.79 -1.00
C ASP A 29 5.94 -13.18 -1.27
N SER A 30 6.99 -14.00 -1.12
CA SER A 30 8.36 -13.56 -1.39
C SER A 30 8.62 -13.29 -2.86
N ARG A 31 7.75 -13.78 -3.76
CA ARG A 31 7.92 -13.64 -5.21
C ARG A 31 7.28 -12.39 -5.79
N LEU A 32 6.53 -11.63 -4.97
CA LEU A 32 5.75 -10.48 -5.41
C LEU A 32 6.52 -9.52 -6.32
N LEU A 33 7.81 -9.27 -6.04
CA LEU A 33 8.64 -8.35 -6.81
C LEU A 33 9.49 -9.02 -7.90
N SER A 34 9.45 -10.35 -7.99
CA SER A 34 10.27 -11.15 -8.92
C SER A 34 9.45 -11.87 -9.99
N ASP A 35 8.14 -12.02 -9.78
CA ASP A 35 7.23 -12.64 -10.73
C ASP A 35 6.14 -11.64 -11.13
N TRP A 36 6.23 -11.14 -12.36
CA TRP A 36 5.29 -10.18 -12.93
C TRP A 36 3.84 -10.67 -12.88
N LYS A 37 3.60 -11.98 -12.92
CA LYS A 37 2.24 -12.52 -12.79
C LYS A 37 1.70 -12.31 -11.39
N THR A 38 2.54 -12.51 -10.37
CA THR A 38 2.17 -12.26 -8.97
C THR A 38 2.02 -10.78 -8.66
N GLU A 39 2.75 -9.93 -9.38
CA GLU A 39 2.64 -8.48 -9.24
C GLU A 39 1.38 -7.88 -9.88
N ARG A 40 0.61 -8.66 -10.68
CA ARG A 40 -0.65 -8.19 -11.26
C ARG A 40 -1.73 -7.97 -10.23
N VAL A 41 -1.97 -8.96 -9.37
CA VAL A 41 -2.97 -8.90 -8.29
C VAL A 41 -2.41 -9.60 -7.06
N PHE A 42 -2.29 -8.86 -5.96
CA PHE A 42 -1.67 -9.38 -4.75
C PHE A 42 -2.23 -8.75 -3.48
N HIS A 43 -1.83 -9.30 -2.34
CA HIS A 43 -2.18 -8.78 -1.03
C HIS A 43 -1.01 -8.09 -0.37
N LEU A 44 -1.33 -6.96 0.26
CA LEU A 44 -0.48 -6.30 1.24
C LEU A 44 -1.16 -6.32 2.60
N TYR A 45 -0.35 -6.33 3.64
CA TYR A 45 -0.80 -6.25 5.03
C TYR A 45 -0.28 -4.95 5.63
N LEU A 46 -1.21 -4.14 6.14
CA LEU A 46 -0.94 -2.85 6.74
C LEU A 46 -1.04 -2.94 8.26
N TYR A 47 0.04 -2.52 8.92
CA TYR A 47 0.15 -2.45 10.37
C TYR A 47 0.63 -1.07 10.82
N SER A 48 -0.18 -0.38 11.63
CA SER A 48 0.12 0.99 12.11
C SER A 48 0.76 1.02 13.51
N GLY A 49 0.88 -0.12 14.18
CA GLY A 49 1.38 -0.19 15.56
C GLY A 49 0.41 0.35 16.62
N GLN A 50 -0.80 0.80 16.25
CA GLN A 50 -1.79 1.22 17.23
C GLN A 50 -2.37 0.00 17.97
N ARG A 51 -2.47 0.09 19.29
CA ARG A 51 -2.86 -1.03 20.17
C ARG A 51 -4.22 -1.66 19.84
N ALA A 52 -5.16 -0.88 19.31
CA ALA A 52 -6.49 -1.35 18.91
C ALA A 52 -6.58 -1.78 17.43
N GLN A 53 -5.54 -1.52 16.62
CA GLN A 53 -5.58 -1.80 15.19
C GLN A 53 -5.21 -3.26 14.93
N ARG A 54 -6.12 -3.98 14.28
CA ARG A 54 -5.84 -5.30 13.70
C ARG A 54 -5.15 -5.10 12.36
N THR A 55 -4.26 -6.01 11.97
CA THR A 55 -3.63 -5.99 10.66
C THR A 55 -4.68 -5.92 9.56
N THR A 56 -4.61 -4.89 8.73
CA THR A 56 -5.54 -4.68 7.62
C THR A 56 -4.98 -5.34 6.37
N ARG A 57 -5.75 -6.22 5.73
CA ARG A 57 -5.36 -6.81 4.45
C ARG A 57 -5.90 -5.95 3.31
N LEU A 58 -5.00 -5.48 2.45
CA LEU A 58 -5.30 -4.75 1.23
C LEU A 58 -5.17 -5.69 0.03
N THR A 59 -6.00 -5.48 -0.99
CA THR A 59 -5.85 -6.12 -2.30
C THR A 59 -5.40 -5.05 -3.29
N VAL A 60 -4.28 -5.28 -3.97
CA VAL A 60 -3.70 -4.37 -4.96
C VAL A 60 -3.81 -5.01 -6.32
N ASP A 61 -4.40 -4.30 -7.29
CA ASP A 61 -4.48 -4.72 -8.69
C ASP A 61 -3.78 -3.68 -9.58
N THR A 62 -2.67 -4.09 -10.20
CA THR A 62 -1.80 -3.24 -11.04
C THR A 62 -2.16 -3.30 -12.52
N HIS A 63 -3.08 -4.18 -12.91
CA HIS A 63 -3.59 -4.31 -14.29
C HIS A 63 -4.83 -3.45 -14.54
N SER A 64 -5.39 -2.83 -13.49
CA SER A 64 -6.52 -1.91 -13.61
C SER A 64 -6.16 -0.67 -14.44
N HIS A 65 -6.42 -0.73 -15.76
CA HIS A 65 -6.26 0.36 -16.71
C HIS A 65 -7.31 1.46 -16.51
N HIS A 66 -7.21 2.22 -15.42
CA HIS A 66 -7.87 3.53 -15.30
C HIS A 66 -6.92 4.58 -15.88
N TRP A 67 -7.01 4.79 -17.19
CA TRP A 67 -5.96 5.37 -18.03
C TRP A 67 -5.69 6.87 -17.87
N GLU A 68 -6.19 7.57 -16.86
CA GLU A 68 -5.81 8.94 -16.46
C GLU A 68 -6.97 9.51 -15.64
N GLU A 69 -6.94 9.31 -14.32
CA GLU A 69 -7.29 10.48 -13.52
C GLU A 69 -6.01 11.30 -13.50
N ALA A 70 -5.88 12.21 -14.48
CA ALA A 70 -5.12 13.44 -14.28
C ALA A 70 -5.45 13.97 -12.87
N PRO A 71 -4.53 14.67 -12.17
CA PRO A 71 -4.92 15.34 -10.93
C PRO A 71 -6.15 16.17 -11.26
N CYS A 72 -7.32 15.71 -10.85
CA CYS A 72 -8.56 16.39 -11.15
C CYS A 72 -8.44 17.68 -10.33
N GLU A 73 -8.21 18.79 -11.02
CA GLU A 73 -8.17 20.11 -10.39
C GLU A 73 -9.53 20.40 -9.71
N ASP A 74 -10.57 19.62 -10.04
CA ASP A 74 -11.87 19.54 -9.39
C ASP A 74 -11.99 18.39 -8.35
N ALA A 75 -10.97 18.16 -7.52
CA ALA A 75 -11.09 17.39 -6.28
C ALA A 75 -11.94 18.09 -5.19
N SER A 76 -13.06 18.69 -5.61
CA SER A 76 -14.00 19.50 -4.82
C SER A 76 -15.23 18.71 -4.39
N SER A 77 -15.44 17.49 -4.91
CA SER A 77 -16.35 16.49 -4.33
C SER A 77 -15.63 15.77 -3.17
N PRO A 78 -16.10 15.86 -1.92
CA PRO A 78 -15.46 15.21 -0.77
C PRO A 78 -15.41 13.67 -0.86
N GLY A 79 -16.12 13.06 -1.81
CA GLY A 79 -16.17 11.61 -2.02
C GLY A 79 -15.08 11.02 -2.94
N ASP A 80 -14.37 11.84 -3.74
CA ASP A 80 -13.38 11.34 -4.73
C ASP A 80 -11.93 11.32 -4.22
N ARG A 81 -11.69 11.79 -3.00
CA ARG A 81 -10.33 11.86 -2.46
C ARG A 81 -9.88 10.47 -2.01
N ARG A 82 -8.98 9.88 -2.79
CA ARG A 82 -8.32 8.61 -2.45
C ARG A 82 -7.57 8.75 -1.12
N PRO A 83 -7.65 7.73 -0.23
CA PRO A 83 -6.90 7.73 1.02
C PRO A 83 -5.40 7.96 0.80
N PRO A 84 -4.72 8.78 1.63
CA PRO A 84 -3.29 9.02 1.56
C PRO A 84 -2.43 7.74 1.49
N MET A 85 -2.87 6.67 2.18
CA MET A 85 -2.20 5.38 2.16
C MET A 85 -2.25 4.70 0.79
N GLU A 86 -3.36 4.83 0.06
CA GLU A 86 -3.45 4.32 -1.31
C GLU A 86 -2.54 5.09 -2.25
N MET A 87 -2.45 6.41 -2.07
CA MET A 87 -1.53 7.24 -2.84
C MET A 87 -0.06 6.82 -2.61
N ALA A 88 0.31 6.48 -1.37
CA ALA A 88 1.64 5.94 -1.06
C ALA A 88 1.90 4.57 -1.71
N ILE A 89 0.90 3.69 -1.83
CA ILE A 89 1.03 2.42 -2.56
C ILE A 89 1.26 2.70 -4.05
N ARG A 90 0.53 3.66 -4.61
CA ARG A 90 0.61 4.02 -6.04
C ARG A 90 1.95 4.66 -6.44
N THR A 91 2.74 5.18 -5.51
CA THR A 91 4.12 5.63 -5.84
C THR A 91 5.02 4.45 -6.22
N LYS A 92 4.70 3.24 -5.73
CA LYS A 92 5.42 2.02 -6.11
C LYS A 92 4.74 1.29 -7.27
N TRP A 93 3.42 1.19 -7.24
CA TRP A 93 2.63 0.54 -8.29
C TRP A 93 1.73 1.58 -8.95
N ALA A 94 2.30 2.32 -9.90
CA ALA A 94 1.58 3.38 -10.61
C ALA A 94 0.31 2.84 -11.27
N GLY A 95 -0.80 3.56 -11.13
CA GLY A 95 -2.08 3.11 -11.69
C GLY A 95 -2.68 1.87 -11.02
N ALA A 96 -2.20 1.45 -9.85
CA ALA A 96 -2.85 0.37 -9.11
C ALA A 96 -4.17 0.85 -8.48
N THR A 97 -5.15 -0.05 -8.42
CA THR A 97 -6.33 0.08 -7.55
C THR A 97 -6.07 -0.64 -6.24
N VAL A 98 -6.60 -0.09 -5.14
CA VAL A 98 -6.42 -0.64 -3.79
C VAL A 98 -7.79 -0.87 -3.18
N SER A 99 -8.06 -2.10 -2.77
CA SER A 99 -9.26 -2.46 -2.02
C SER A 99 -8.90 -2.72 -0.56
N TRP A 100 -9.60 -2.05 0.35
CA TRP A 100 -9.46 -2.25 1.80
C TRP A 100 -10.24 -3.47 2.31
N ASN A 101 -10.83 -4.27 1.42
CA ASN A 101 -11.52 -5.53 1.76
C ASN A 101 -12.57 -5.38 2.89
N GLY A 102 -13.31 -4.27 2.90
CA GLY A 102 -14.34 -3.99 3.90
C GLY A 102 -13.84 -3.40 5.21
N THR A 103 -12.54 -3.09 5.35
CA THR A 103 -12.05 -2.23 6.45
C THR A 103 -12.14 -0.77 6.04
N ASP A 104 -12.50 0.08 6.98
CA ASP A 104 -12.49 1.53 6.77
C ASP A 104 -11.04 2.02 6.52
N PRO A 105 -10.78 2.80 5.46
CA PRO A 105 -9.49 3.43 5.27
C PRO A 105 -9.17 4.33 6.45
N PHE A 106 -7.94 4.26 6.93
CA PHE A 106 -7.48 5.13 8.00
C PHE A 106 -6.27 5.92 7.52
N PHE A 107 -6.17 7.15 8.04
CA PHE A 107 -5.25 8.26 7.69
C PHE A 107 -5.77 9.24 6.67
#